data_AF-A0AAJ0UKC9-F1
#
_entry.id   AF-A0AAJ0UKC9-F1
#
_cell.length_a   1.000
_cell.length_b   1.000
_cell.length_c   1.000
_cell.angle_alpha   90.00
_cell.angle_beta   90.00
_cell.angle_gamma   90.00
#
_symmetry.space_group_name_H-M   'P 1'
#
loop_
_entity.id
_entity.type
_entity.pdbx_description
1 polymer ?
#
loop_
_entity_poly.entity_id
_entity_poly.type
_entity_poly.pdbx_seq_one_letter_code
_entity_poly.pdbx_strand_id
1 'polypeptide(L)'
;MSEHMEQSEIVRACLERGLLVSIEDIRRVEAGLSIDELLASKQPQQAAAKPQPADEEKAGRLSHRFRKPKAKETIAPSDILEQQKSRYEALKGMLLSKTSAVSIGNARDSAASVSLIGAVKRATENGFVLEDVTGEIDVLCDSSKAAGVEEGDVVCVRGPVKGGRLLCKDIIYPDVPLLRPVGRMEASMLIMPKAGSPAAKADIVLSAEPVEAAETEAKSAKNIVVEASPSHLTLYKDGSRFNILFCRTESEISQQAAINMLKKRSLKKPKGMIADNDAYLIEPVPDILWIAGKASKAGAGQAGHEWIETYKAVTIISLPEGSGKQAFINLRTREAKLI
;
A
#
# COMPACT_ATOMS: atom_id res chain seq x y z
N MET A 1 -5.42 -1.65 50.20
CA MET A 1 -4.55 -2.84 50.12
C MET A 1 -4.44 -3.18 48.64
N SER A 2 -3.31 -2.89 47.99
CA SER A 2 -3.12 -3.31 46.60
C SER A 2 -2.78 -4.80 46.61
N GLU A 3 -3.55 -5.62 45.92
CA GLU A 3 -3.18 -7.01 45.67
C GLU A 3 -1.85 -7.02 44.92
N HIS A 4 -0.85 -7.66 45.53
CA HIS A 4 0.46 -7.82 44.92
C HIS A 4 0.33 -8.92 43.87
N MET A 5 0.27 -8.54 42.59
CA MET A 5 0.29 -9.51 41.49
C MET A 5 1.69 -10.12 41.37
N GLU A 6 1.77 -11.43 41.11
CA GLU A 6 3.03 -12.06 40.79
C GLU A 6 3.48 -11.74 39.36
N GLN A 7 4.79 -11.78 39.09
CA GLN A 7 5.36 -11.49 37.76
C GLN A 7 4.75 -12.37 36.66
N SER A 8 4.47 -13.64 36.97
CA SER A 8 3.83 -14.59 36.07
C SER A 8 2.41 -14.15 35.69
N GLU A 9 1.67 -13.57 36.62
CA GLU A 9 0.31 -13.04 36.42
C GLU A 9 0.32 -11.75 35.59
N ILE A 10 1.30 -10.87 35.84
CA ILE A 10 1.49 -9.64 35.05
C ILE A 10 1.78 -9.97 33.59
N VAL A 11 2.71 -10.90 33.33
CA VAL A 11 3.07 -11.34 31.98
C VAL A 11 1.86 -11.98 31.28
N ARG A 12 1.14 -12.87 31.97
CA ARG A 12 -0.05 -13.53 31.43
C ARG A 12 -1.14 -12.52 31.07
N ALA A 13 -1.46 -11.60 31.98
CA ALA A 13 -2.51 -10.59 31.76
C ALA A 13 -2.16 -9.63 30.61
N CYS A 14 -0.87 -9.31 30.41
CA CYS A 14 -0.43 -8.51 29.27
C CYS A 14 -0.50 -9.29 27.94
N LEU A 15 -0.12 -10.58 27.94
CA LEU A 15 -0.19 -11.45 26.77
C LEU A 15 -1.62 -11.73 26.31
N GLU A 16 -2.56 -11.95 27.24
CA GLU A 16 -4.00 -12.11 26.93
C GLU A 16 -4.57 -10.86 26.23
N ARG A 17 -3.93 -9.70 26.42
CA ARG A 17 -4.27 -8.43 25.78
C ARG A 17 -3.35 -8.07 24.59
N GLY A 18 -2.54 -9.03 24.13
CA GLY A 18 -1.69 -8.91 22.94
C GLY A 18 -0.43 -8.05 23.12
N LEU A 19 -0.01 -7.78 24.36
CA LEU A 19 1.18 -6.98 24.67
C LEU A 19 2.35 -7.87 25.13
N LEU A 20 3.49 -7.76 24.45
CA LEU A 20 4.77 -8.26 24.95
C LEU A 20 5.36 -7.24 25.91
N VAL A 21 5.69 -7.68 27.13
CA VAL A 21 6.23 -6.84 28.20
C VAL A 21 7.70 -7.13 28.49
N SER A 22 8.47 -6.09 28.75
CA SER A 22 9.86 -6.19 29.22
C SER A 22 9.92 -6.31 30.75
N ILE A 23 11.09 -6.67 31.29
CA ILE A 23 11.32 -6.70 32.75
C ILE A 23 11.05 -5.32 33.38
N GLU A 24 11.34 -4.24 32.66
CA GLU A 24 11.11 -2.88 33.15
C GLU A 24 9.61 -2.52 33.18
N ASP A 25 8.82 -3.06 32.25
CA ASP A 25 7.36 -2.92 32.28
C ASP A 25 6.74 -3.68 33.46
N ILE A 26 7.26 -4.88 33.77
CA ILE A 26 6.85 -5.67 34.93
C ILE A 26 7.14 -4.91 36.22
N ARG A 27 8.35 -4.34 36.37
CA ARG A 27 8.72 -3.53 37.53
C ARG A 27 7.83 -2.30 37.72
N ARG A 28 7.37 -1.69 36.62
CA ARG A 28 6.43 -0.56 36.68
C ARG A 28 5.06 -0.99 37.20
N VAL A 29 4.58 -2.17 36.80
CA VAL A 29 3.32 -2.72 37.32
C VAL A 29 3.46 -3.12 38.80
N GLU A 30 4.58 -3.74 39.18
CA GLU A 30 4.92 -4.02 40.59
C GLU A 30 4.99 -2.72 41.42
N ALA A 31 5.43 -1.62 40.83
CA ALA A 31 5.46 -0.28 41.45
C ALA A 31 4.10 0.44 41.47
N GLY A 32 3.02 -0.22 41.04
CA GLY A 32 1.65 0.28 41.12
C GLY A 32 1.07 0.86 39.83
N LEU A 33 1.76 0.77 38.69
CA LEU A 33 1.19 1.10 37.38
C LEU A 33 0.15 0.04 37.00
N SER A 34 -1.07 0.45 36.64
CA SER A 34 -2.05 -0.52 36.18
C SER A 34 -1.67 -1.11 34.81
N ILE A 35 -2.11 -2.34 34.53
CA ILE A 35 -1.91 -2.97 33.22
C ILE A 35 -2.59 -2.15 32.10
N ASP A 36 -3.71 -1.47 32.39
CA ASP A 36 -4.38 -0.57 31.44
C ASP A 36 -3.54 0.66 31.10
N GLU A 37 -2.88 1.27 32.08
CA GLU A 37 -1.95 2.38 31.85
C GLU A 37 -0.69 1.93 31.09
N LEU A 38 -0.19 0.73 31.39
CA LEU A 38 0.93 0.14 30.65
C LEU A 38 0.55 -0.08 29.18
N LEU A 39 -0.64 -0.63 28.92
CA LEU A 39 -1.19 -0.81 27.56
C LEU A 39 -1.39 0.53 26.85
N ALA A 40 -1.91 1.56 27.52
CA ALA A 40 -2.07 2.89 26.93
C ALA A 40 -0.71 3.53 26.57
N SER A 41 0.35 3.22 27.31
CA SER A 41 1.71 3.69 27.02
C SER A 41 2.40 2.96 25.87
N LYS A 42 1.95 1.73 25.56
CA LYS A 42 2.55 0.81 24.57
C LYS A 42 1.70 0.61 23.32
N GLN A 43 0.41 0.94 23.37
CA GLN A 43 -0.33 1.24 22.17
C GLN A 43 0.56 2.21 21.41
N PRO A 44 0.87 1.94 20.13
CA PRO A 44 1.42 2.99 19.33
C PRO A 44 0.44 4.13 19.56
N GLN A 45 0.95 5.24 20.11
CA GLN A 45 0.56 6.49 19.52
C GLN A 45 0.75 6.18 18.04
N GLN A 46 -0.35 5.84 17.38
CA GLN A 46 -0.60 6.38 16.09
C GLN A 46 -0.31 7.86 16.34
N ALA A 47 0.94 8.24 16.12
CA ALA A 47 1.19 9.27 15.18
C ALA A 47 0.36 8.92 13.92
N ALA A 48 -0.98 9.08 14.01
CA ALA A 48 -1.59 10.23 13.38
C ALA A 48 -0.56 11.32 13.58
N ALA A 49 0.37 11.41 12.62
CA ALA A 49 1.21 12.56 12.48
C ALA A 49 0.23 13.69 12.76
N LYS A 50 0.40 14.39 13.90
CA LYS A 50 -0.31 15.65 14.10
C LYS A 50 -0.20 16.30 12.74
N PRO A 51 -1.31 16.56 12.02
CA PRO A 51 -1.20 17.24 10.76
C PRO A 51 -0.35 18.45 11.10
N GLN A 52 0.89 18.48 10.57
CA GLN A 52 1.66 19.71 10.60
C GLN A 52 0.68 20.76 10.12
N PRO A 53 0.50 21.88 10.85
CA PRO A 53 -0.53 22.85 10.54
C PRO A 53 -0.21 23.37 9.15
N ALA A 54 -0.81 22.72 8.15
CA ALA A 54 -0.88 23.17 6.80
C ALA A 54 -2.00 24.19 6.87
N ASP A 55 -1.64 25.44 6.62
CA ASP A 55 -2.47 26.52 6.14
C ASP A 55 -3.95 26.31 6.40
N GLU A 56 -4.51 27.06 7.36
CA GLU A 56 -5.95 27.21 7.57
C GLU A 56 -6.72 27.00 6.26
N GLU A 57 -7.21 25.76 6.06
CA GLU A 57 -7.89 25.39 4.83
C GLU A 57 -9.21 26.15 4.84
N LYS A 58 -9.26 27.25 4.09
CA LYS A 58 -10.51 27.99 3.88
C LYS A 58 -11.55 27.01 3.37
N ALA A 59 -12.61 26.81 4.15
CA ALA A 59 -13.75 25.96 3.82
C ALA A 59 -14.21 26.21 2.38
N GLY A 60 -14.50 25.14 1.62
CA GLY A 60 -14.91 25.18 0.22
C GLY A 60 -13.78 25.15 -0.82
N ARG A 61 -12.52 25.46 -0.46
CA ARG A 61 -11.44 25.51 -1.46
C ARG A 61 -10.74 24.16 -1.62
N LEU A 62 -10.76 23.62 -2.85
CA LEU A 62 -10.01 22.42 -3.21
C LEU A 62 -8.50 22.66 -3.08
N SER A 63 -7.82 21.83 -2.28
CA SER A 63 -6.36 21.81 -2.08
C SER A 63 -5.78 20.46 -2.56
N HIS A 64 -4.47 20.40 -2.84
CA HIS A 64 -3.82 19.14 -3.21
C HIS A 64 -2.38 19.07 -2.70
N ARG A 65 -1.89 17.85 -2.46
CA ARG A 65 -0.51 17.59 -2.03
C ARG A 65 0.07 16.40 -2.79
N PHE A 66 1.27 16.57 -3.32
CA PHE A 66 2.07 15.47 -3.85
C PHE A 66 2.99 14.89 -2.78
N ARG A 67 3.06 13.56 -2.68
CA ARG A 67 4.14 12.88 -1.97
C ARG A 67 5.33 12.75 -2.93
N LYS A 68 6.17 13.78 -2.99
CA LYS A 68 7.37 13.74 -3.83
C LYS A 68 8.39 12.77 -3.21
N PRO A 69 8.87 11.74 -3.94
CA PRO A 69 10.05 11.01 -3.51
C PRO A 69 11.24 11.97 -3.52
N LYS A 70 11.84 12.23 -2.35
CA LYS A 70 13.09 12.99 -2.27
C LYS A 70 14.21 12.03 -2.61
N ALA A 71 14.76 12.16 -3.81
CA ALA A 71 15.97 11.43 -4.19
C ALA A 71 17.13 11.92 -3.32
N LYS A 72 17.92 10.99 -2.78
CA LYS A 72 19.17 11.35 -2.12
C LYS A 72 20.22 11.65 -3.20
N GLU A 73 20.97 12.74 -3.03
CA GLU A 73 22.06 13.13 -3.93
C GLU A 73 23.20 12.10 -3.92
N THR A 74 23.45 11.49 -2.75
CA THR A 74 24.43 10.43 -2.55
C THR A 74 23.76 9.22 -1.91
N ILE A 75 24.03 8.03 -2.45
CA ILE A 75 23.48 6.76 -1.98
C ILE A 75 24.57 5.98 -1.27
N ALA A 76 24.39 5.69 0.01
CA ALA A 76 25.21 4.73 0.76
C ALA A 76 24.57 3.33 0.75
N PRO A 77 25.36 2.25 0.92
CA PRO A 77 24.82 0.89 1.08
C PRO A 77 23.80 0.77 2.23
N SER A 78 23.99 1.53 3.31
CA SER A 78 23.04 1.59 4.43
C SER A 78 21.67 2.10 4.02
N ASP A 79 21.59 3.03 3.05
CA ASP A 79 20.31 3.56 2.57
C ASP A 79 19.49 2.48 1.85
N ILE A 80 20.16 1.56 1.16
CA ILE A 80 19.52 0.43 0.49
C ILE A 80 18.89 -0.49 1.54
N LEU A 81 19.67 -0.84 2.56
CA LEU A 81 19.22 -1.73 3.65
C LEU A 81 18.08 -1.10 4.45
N GLU A 82 18.20 0.19 4.80
CA GLU A 82 17.17 0.92 5.53
C GLU A 82 15.87 0.98 4.75
N GLN A 83 15.93 1.26 3.44
CA GLN A 83 14.74 1.28 2.61
C GLN A 83 14.10 -0.10 2.46
N GLN A 84 14.90 -1.16 2.29
CA GLN A 84 14.38 -2.54 2.23
C GLN A 84 13.71 -2.93 3.55
N LYS A 85 14.34 -2.61 4.68
CA LYS A 85 13.78 -2.83 6.02
C LYS A 85 12.48 -2.07 6.20
N SER A 86 12.45 -0.78 5.86
CA SER A 86 11.25 0.06 5.94
C SER A 86 10.09 -0.50 5.10
N ARG A 87 10.39 -0.93 3.86
CA ARG A 87 9.41 -1.58 2.98
C ARG A 87 8.90 -2.89 3.59
N TYR A 88 9.80 -3.76 4.05
CA TYR A 88 9.42 -5.02 4.68
C TYR A 88 8.52 -4.79 5.91
N GLU A 89 8.89 -3.88 6.80
CA GLU A 89 8.10 -3.58 8.01
C GLU A 89 6.72 -3.01 7.67
N ALA A 90 6.61 -2.14 6.65
CA ALA A 90 5.31 -1.65 6.21
C ALA A 90 4.41 -2.78 5.65
N LEU A 91 4.97 -3.66 4.82
CA LEU A 91 4.24 -4.82 4.27
C LEU A 91 3.85 -5.82 5.36
N LYS A 92 4.74 -6.05 6.31
CA LYS A 92 4.49 -6.85 7.51
C LYS A 92 3.37 -6.24 8.35
N GLY A 93 3.36 -4.92 8.55
CA GLY A 93 2.28 -4.22 9.24
C GLY A 93 0.92 -4.44 8.59
N MET A 94 0.85 -4.38 7.25
CA MET A 94 -0.37 -4.67 6.49
C MET A 94 -0.85 -6.12 6.68
N LEU A 95 0.08 -7.08 6.70
CA LEU A 95 -0.24 -8.48 6.97
C LEU A 95 -0.69 -8.69 8.42
N LEU A 96 -0.02 -8.06 9.39
CA LEU A 96 -0.36 -8.15 10.82
C LEU A 96 -1.75 -7.60 11.14
N SER A 97 -2.23 -6.60 10.39
CA SER A 97 -3.62 -6.13 10.50
C SER A 97 -4.67 -7.18 10.12
N LYS A 98 -4.27 -8.28 9.46
CA LYS A 98 -5.15 -9.37 8.98
C LYS A 98 -4.95 -10.67 9.74
N THR A 99 -3.82 -10.84 10.41
CA THR A 99 -3.45 -12.08 11.10
C THR A 99 -2.45 -11.83 12.21
N SER A 100 -2.53 -12.62 13.29
CA SER A 100 -1.39 -12.81 14.18
C SER A 100 -0.34 -13.68 13.48
N ALA A 101 0.93 -13.34 13.65
CA ALA A 101 2.06 -14.10 13.12
C ALA A 101 3.20 -14.14 14.14
N VAL A 102 3.99 -15.20 14.09
CA VAL A 102 5.19 -15.37 14.91
C VAL A 102 6.44 -15.27 14.03
N SER A 103 7.59 -15.02 14.64
CA SER A 103 8.87 -15.04 13.92
C SER A 103 9.22 -16.44 13.44
N ILE A 104 9.96 -16.54 12.34
CA ILE A 104 10.39 -17.82 11.78
C ILE A 104 11.26 -18.59 12.79
N GLY A 105 12.16 -17.90 13.49
CA GLY A 105 13.02 -18.50 14.51
C GLY A 105 12.25 -19.22 15.62
N ASN A 106 11.11 -18.66 16.07
CA ASN A 106 10.30 -19.24 17.15
C ASN A 106 9.38 -20.37 16.67
N ALA A 107 9.17 -20.49 15.36
CA ALA A 107 8.22 -21.43 14.79
C ALA A 107 8.81 -22.80 14.46
N ARG A 108 10.14 -22.92 14.33
CA ARG A 108 10.82 -24.14 13.86
C ARG A 108 10.48 -25.38 14.70
N ASP A 109 10.27 -25.19 16.00
CA ASP A 109 9.99 -26.27 16.95
C ASP A 109 8.50 -26.34 17.34
N SER A 110 7.63 -25.56 16.66
CA SER A 110 6.20 -25.55 16.94
C SER A 110 5.52 -26.82 16.42
N ALA A 111 4.89 -27.57 17.32
CA ALA A 111 3.98 -28.67 16.94
C ALA A 111 2.62 -28.17 16.41
N ALA A 112 2.32 -26.89 16.57
CA ALA A 112 1.05 -26.28 16.20
C ALA A 112 1.06 -25.63 14.80
N SER A 113 -0.13 -25.35 14.28
CA SER A 113 -0.29 -24.50 13.11
C SER A 113 0.10 -23.07 13.45
N VAL A 114 0.98 -22.47 12.65
CA VAL A 114 1.49 -21.11 12.82
C VAL A 114 1.16 -20.26 11.60
N SER A 115 1.30 -18.94 11.76
CA SER A 115 1.30 -17.98 10.66
C SER A 115 2.67 -17.29 10.66
N LEU A 116 3.39 -17.33 9.56
CA LEU A 116 4.71 -16.72 9.41
C LEU A 116 4.65 -15.62 8.37
N ILE A 117 5.28 -14.47 8.63
CA ILE A 117 5.42 -13.38 7.67
C ILE A 117 6.88 -13.28 7.25
N GLY A 118 7.13 -13.35 5.96
CA GLY A 118 8.49 -13.20 5.43
C GLY A 118 8.50 -12.80 3.97
N ALA A 119 9.69 -12.50 3.48
CA ALA A 119 9.95 -12.30 2.07
C ALA A 119 10.25 -13.66 1.41
N VAL A 120 9.76 -13.86 0.19
CA VAL A 120 10.05 -15.05 -0.61
C VAL A 120 11.47 -14.91 -1.15
N LYS A 121 12.39 -15.73 -0.64
CA LYS A 121 13.81 -15.68 -1.02
C LYS A 121 14.06 -16.31 -2.38
N ARG A 122 13.52 -17.52 -2.59
CA ARG A 122 13.67 -18.30 -3.82
C ARG A 122 12.51 -19.30 -3.97
N ALA A 123 12.17 -19.63 -5.21
CA ALA A 123 11.28 -20.75 -5.49
C ALA A 123 12.00 -22.10 -5.30
N THR A 124 11.25 -23.15 -4.98
CA THR A 124 11.72 -24.54 -4.93
C THR A 124 10.79 -25.41 -5.77
N GLU A 125 11.17 -26.67 -6.03
CA GLU A 125 10.34 -27.61 -6.80
C GLU A 125 8.93 -27.79 -6.20
N ASN A 126 8.81 -27.72 -4.87
CA ASN A 126 7.58 -28.01 -4.13
C ASN A 126 7.08 -26.80 -3.31
N GLY A 127 7.46 -25.59 -3.69
CA GLY A 127 7.06 -24.36 -2.99
C GLY A 127 8.12 -23.28 -3.07
N PHE A 128 8.54 -22.76 -1.91
CA PHE A 128 9.50 -21.65 -1.84
C PHE A 128 10.17 -21.56 -0.46
N VAL A 129 11.21 -20.75 -0.36
CA VAL A 129 11.87 -20.41 0.91
C VAL A 129 11.39 -19.05 1.38
N LEU A 130 10.90 -18.99 2.62
CA LEU A 130 10.46 -17.77 3.28
C LEU A 130 11.56 -17.28 4.25
N GLU A 131 11.87 -16.00 4.22
CA GLU A 131 12.94 -15.38 5.03
C GLU A 131 12.41 -14.17 5.81
N ASP A 132 12.80 -14.05 7.08
CA ASP A 132 12.64 -12.87 7.91
C ASP A 132 13.96 -12.55 8.62
N VAL A 133 13.96 -11.52 9.47
CA VAL A 133 15.16 -11.12 10.24
C VAL A 133 15.66 -12.17 11.25
N THR A 134 14.85 -13.19 11.53
CA THR A 134 15.14 -14.27 12.50
C THR A 134 15.58 -15.57 11.83
N GLY A 135 15.39 -15.72 10.51
CA GLY A 135 15.92 -16.83 9.73
C GLY A 135 15.07 -17.20 8.52
N GLU A 136 15.30 -18.42 8.03
CA GLU A 136 14.64 -18.99 6.85
C GLU A 136 13.83 -20.24 7.20
N ILE A 137 12.79 -20.52 6.43
CA ILE A 137 12.03 -21.77 6.50
C ILE A 137 11.56 -22.21 5.10
N ASP A 138 11.68 -23.50 4.82
CA ASP A 138 11.11 -24.10 3.61
C ASP A 138 9.58 -24.16 3.76
N VAL A 139 8.89 -23.61 2.76
CA VAL A 139 7.44 -23.69 2.63
C VAL A 139 7.10 -24.72 1.56
N LEU A 140 6.47 -25.81 1.97
CA LEU A 140 5.93 -26.83 1.07
C LEU A 140 4.49 -26.45 0.71
N CYS A 141 4.22 -26.24 -0.56
CA CYS A 141 2.96 -25.69 -1.03
C CYS A 141 2.49 -26.45 -2.28
N ASP A 142 1.19 -26.64 -2.40
CA ASP A 142 0.58 -27.11 -3.65
C ASP A 142 0.90 -26.12 -4.77
N SER A 143 1.24 -26.63 -5.97
CA SER A 143 1.62 -25.80 -7.11
C SER A 143 0.55 -24.78 -7.49
N SER A 144 -0.74 -25.12 -7.30
CA SER A 144 -1.86 -24.19 -7.54
C SER A 144 -1.89 -23.02 -6.57
N LYS A 145 -1.46 -23.23 -5.30
CA LYS A 145 -1.39 -22.17 -4.28
C LYS A 145 -0.11 -21.35 -4.38
N ALA A 146 0.98 -21.99 -4.76
CA ALA A 146 2.24 -21.32 -5.06
C ALA A 146 2.17 -20.52 -6.39
N ALA A 147 1.16 -20.76 -7.22
CA ALA A 147 1.00 -20.10 -8.51
C ALA A 147 0.99 -18.56 -8.36
N GLY A 148 2.04 -17.93 -8.90
CA GLY A 148 2.22 -16.49 -8.87
C GLY A 148 2.79 -15.94 -7.56
N VAL A 149 3.27 -16.77 -6.63
CA VAL A 149 4.19 -16.31 -5.60
C VAL A 149 5.55 -16.10 -6.26
N GLU A 150 6.10 -14.89 -6.20
CA GLU A 150 7.36 -14.55 -6.85
C GLU A 150 8.45 -14.22 -5.82
N GLU A 151 9.72 -14.39 -6.19
CA GLU A 151 10.82 -13.97 -5.34
C GLU A 151 10.73 -12.46 -5.05
N GLY A 152 10.97 -12.10 -3.79
CA GLY A 152 10.82 -10.76 -3.25
C GLY A 152 9.41 -10.43 -2.77
N ASP A 153 8.38 -11.23 -3.04
CA ASP A 153 7.06 -11.02 -2.46
C ASP A 153 7.11 -11.11 -0.94
N VAL A 154 6.41 -10.21 -0.24
CA VAL A 154 6.20 -10.34 1.21
C VAL A 154 4.81 -10.93 1.43
N VAL A 155 4.77 -12.12 2.04
CA VAL A 155 3.54 -12.89 2.24
C VAL A 155 3.44 -13.38 3.67
N CYS A 156 2.21 -13.65 4.12
CA CYS A 156 1.98 -14.47 5.29
C CYS A 156 1.57 -15.88 4.87
N VAL A 157 2.27 -16.90 5.36
CA VAL A 157 1.93 -18.30 5.12
C VAL A 157 1.42 -18.92 6.39
N ARG A 158 0.27 -19.60 6.31
CA ARG A 158 -0.32 -20.33 7.44
C ARG A 158 -0.18 -21.84 7.24
N GLY A 159 0.16 -22.55 8.31
CA GLY A 159 0.24 -24.02 8.26
C GLY A 159 0.94 -24.65 9.46
N PRO A 160 0.90 -25.99 9.59
CA PRO A 160 1.68 -26.71 10.58
C PRO A 160 3.16 -26.80 10.16
N VAL A 161 4.05 -26.74 11.14
CA VAL A 161 5.47 -27.03 10.95
C VAL A 161 5.73 -28.52 11.23
N LYS A 162 6.41 -29.19 10.30
CA LYS A 162 6.81 -30.60 10.43
C LYS A 162 8.22 -30.80 9.88
N GLY A 163 9.11 -31.38 10.69
CA GLY A 163 10.50 -31.62 10.28
C GLY A 163 11.24 -30.34 9.86
N GLY A 164 10.97 -29.21 10.54
CA GLY A 164 11.56 -27.92 10.23
C GLY A 164 11.02 -27.22 8.97
N ARG A 165 9.97 -27.76 8.34
CA ARG A 165 9.32 -27.18 7.15
C ARG A 165 7.88 -26.77 7.44
N LEU A 166 7.43 -25.66 6.85
CA LEU A 166 6.05 -25.21 6.93
C LEU A 166 5.21 -25.84 5.83
N LEU A 167 4.14 -26.55 6.19
CA LEU A 167 3.19 -27.09 5.21
C LEU A 167 2.11 -26.04 4.92
N CYS A 168 2.19 -25.39 3.75
CA CYS A 168 1.30 -24.30 3.38
C CYS A 168 -0.16 -24.75 3.27
N LYS A 169 -1.00 -24.22 4.15
CA LYS A 169 -2.46 -24.30 4.05
C LYS A 169 -3.04 -23.09 3.35
N ASP A 170 -2.50 -21.90 3.60
CA ASP A 170 -3.01 -20.64 3.07
C ASP A 170 -1.89 -19.61 2.87
N ILE A 171 -2.05 -18.72 1.90
CA ILE A 171 -1.13 -17.62 1.59
C ILE A 171 -1.93 -16.31 1.58
N ILE A 172 -1.58 -15.42 2.50
CA ILE A 172 -2.21 -14.11 2.66
C ILE A 172 -1.27 -13.04 2.12
N TYR A 173 -1.80 -12.18 1.27
CA TYR A 173 -1.07 -11.07 0.68
C TYR A 173 -1.35 -9.73 1.39
N PRO A 174 -0.43 -8.75 1.29
CA PRO A 174 -0.62 -7.40 1.85
C PRO A 174 -1.83 -6.63 1.29
N ASP A 175 -2.39 -7.06 0.16
CA ASP A 175 -3.67 -6.74 -0.51
C ASP A 175 -4.61 -5.68 0.14
N VAL A 176 -5.30 -4.91 -0.69
CA VAL A 176 -6.29 -3.89 -0.26
C VAL A 176 -7.34 -4.49 0.70
N PRO A 177 -7.58 -3.90 1.88
CA PRO A 177 -8.65 -4.36 2.78
C PRO A 177 -10.03 -4.23 2.12
N LEU A 178 -10.89 -5.25 2.27
CA LEU A 178 -12.23 -5.24 1.68
C LEU A 178 -13.15 -4.17 2.30
N LEU A 179 -13.05 -3.97 3.61
CA LEU A 179 -13.94 -3.11 4.40
C LEU A 179 -13.35 -1.71 4.69
N ARG A 180 -12.41 -1.23 3.86
CA ARG A 180 -11.89 0.13 4.06
C ARG A 180 -12.97 1.18 3.72
N PRO A 181 -12.98 2.33 4.41
CA PRO A 181 -13.71 3.50 3.93
C PRO A 181 -13.23 3.88 2.53
N VAL A 182 -14.19 4.11 1.63
CA VAL A 182 -13.93 4.63 0.29
C VAL A 182 -13.91 6.15 0.37
N GLY A 183 -12.85 6.79 -0.13
CA GLY A 183 -12.79 8.24 -0.23
C GLY A 183 -13.94 8.75 -1.12
N ARG A 184 -14.70 9.72 -0.59
CA ARG A 184 -15.74 10.46 -1.31
C ARG A 184 -15.49 11.95 -1.17
N MET A 185 -15.83 12.71 -2.20
CA MET A 185 -15.64 14.15 -2.23
C MET A 185 -16.71 14.79 -3.11
N GLU A 186 -17.29 15.91 -2.70
CA GLU A 186 -18.24 16.69 -3.50
C GLU A 186 -17.51 17.43 -4.64
N ALA A 187 -17.06 16.68 -5.64
CA ALA A 187 -16.38 17.17 -6.83
C ALA A 187 -16.45 16.15 -7.97
N SER A 188 -16.21 16.64 -9.18
CA SER A 188 -16.01 15.85 -10.39
C SER A 188 -14.56 15.98 -10.86
N MET A 189 -14.02 14.91 -11.42
CA MET A 189 -12.66 14.86 -11.91
C MET A 189 -12.61 14.29 -13.33
N LEU A 190 -11.79 14.91 -14.16
CA LEU A 190 -11.45 14.45 -15.48
C LEU A 190 -9.97 14.05 -15.51
N ILE A 191 -9.67 12.82 -15.89
CA ILE A 191 -8.31 12.30 -16.03
C ILE A 191 -7.93 12.27 -17.51
N MET A 192 -6.77 12.83 -17.84
CA MET A 192 -6.27 12.99 -19.20
C MET A 192 -4.83 12.47 -19.32
N PRO A 193 -4.54 11.49 -20.19
CA PRO A 193 -3.18 10.96 -20.37
C PRO A 193 -2.24 11.94 -21.08
N LYS A 194 -2.77 12.91 -21.83
CA LYS A 194 -2.01 13.88 -22.63
C LYS A 194 -2.66 15.26 -22.58
N ALA A 195 -1.88 16.30 -22.87
CA ALA A 195 -2.37 17.64 -23.16
C ALA A 195 -3.45 17.61 -24.27
N GLY A 196 -4.58 18.27 -24.04
CA GLY A 196 -5.69 18.34 -24.99
C GLY A 196 -6.89 19.08 -24.41
N SER A 197 -7.94 19.26 -25.21
CA SER A 197 -9.17 19.90 -24.74
C SER A 197 -9.98 18.93 -23.86
N PRO A 198 -10.45 19.37 -22.67
CA PRO A 198 -11.37 18.59 -21.84
C PRO A 198 -12.63 18.20 -22.62
N ALA A 199 -12.96 16.92 -22.66
CA ALA A 199 -14.17 16.41 -23.32
C ALA A 199 -15.45 16.63 -22.48
N ALA A 200 -15.29 16.97 -21.19
CA ALA A 200 -16.39 17.26 -20.28
C ALA A 200 -16.00 18.34 -19.27
N LYS A 201 -17.00 19.04 -18.73
CA LYS A 201 -16.83 19.96 -17.61
C LYS A 201 -16.56 19.17 -16.33
N ALA A 202 -15.53 19.54 -15.59
CA ALA A 202 -15.19 18.96 -14.30
C ALA A 202 -14.67 20.03 -13.32
N ASP A 203 -14.73 19.75 -12.03
CA ASP A 203 -14.13 20.61 -10.99
C ASP A 203 -12.60 20.48 -10.98
N ILE A 204 -12.10 19.30 -11.37
CA ILE A 204 -10.68 18.93 -11.36
C ILE A 204 -10.31 18.36 -12.72
N VAL A 205 -9.21 18.84 -13.28
CA VAL A 205 -8.58 18.22 -14.44
C VAL A 205 -7.21 17.70 -14.00
N LEU A 206 -7.04 16.38 -14.06
CA LEU A 206 -5.81 15.69 -13.71
C LEU A 206 -5.13 15.22 -14.99
N SER A 207 -3.92 15.71 -15.27
CA SER A 207 -3.21 15.40 -16.51
C SER A 207 -1.76 15.00 -16.28
N ALA A 208 -1.20 14.20 -17.19
CA ALA A 208 0.20 13.78 -17.11
C ALA A 208 1.14 14.77 -17.85
N GLU A 209 0.56 15.72 -18.57
CA GLU A 209 1.22 16.81 -19.30
C GLU A 209 0.43 18.11 -19.08
N PRO A 210 1.05 19.30 -19.20
CA PRO A 210 0.35 20.57 -19.11
C PRO A 210 -0.78 20.66 -20.15
N VAL A 211 -1.99 20.94 -19.69
CA VAL A 211 -3.12 21.21 -20.58
C VAL A 211 -2.96 22.63 -21.11
N GLU A 212 -2.84 22.78 -22.42
CA GLU A 212 -2.96 24.11 -23.04
C GLU A 212 -4.29 24.69 -22.59
N ALA A 213 -4.26 25.90 -22.04
CA ALA A 213 -5.44 26.63 -21.65
C ALA A 213 -6.22 26.98 -22.93
N ALA A 214 -6.90 25.98 -23.51
CA ALA A 214 -7.98 26.23 -24.44
C ALA A 214 -8.91 27.22 -23.73
N GLU A 215 -9.35 28.24 -24.46
CA GLU A 215 -10.39 29.20 -24.08
C GLU A 215 -11.71 28.46 -23.81
N THR A 216 -11.69 27.54 -22.87
CA THR A 216 -12.84 26.87 -22.33
C THR A 216 -13.39 27.86 -21.32
N GLU A 217 -14.70 28.09 -21.40
CA GLU A 217 -15.49 28.82 -20.40
C GLU A 217 -15.33 28.23 -18.96
N ALA A 218 -14.54 27.17 -18.80
CA ALA A 218 -14.13 26.51 -17.57
C ALA A 218 -13.08 27.28 -16.74
N LYS A 219 -13.25 28.60 -16.55
CA LYS A 219 -12.45 29.41 -15.61
C LYS A 219 -12.48 28.91 -14.15
N SER A 220 -13.28 27.89 -13.82
CA SER A 220 -13.45 27.34 -12.47
C SER A 220 -12.72 26.02 -12.19
N ALA A 221 -12.25 25.28 -13.20
CA ALA A 221 -11.65 23.96 -12.99
C ALA A 221 -10.22 24.09 -12.46
N LYS A 222 -9.87 23.27 -11.46
CA LYS A 222 -8.49 23.20 -10.94
C LYS A 222 -7.68 22.21 -11.77
N ASN A 223 -6.72 22.72 -12.54
CA ASN A 223 -5.78 21.90 -13.31
C ASN A 223 -4.64 21.41 -12.40
N ILE A 224 -4.40 20.10 -12.41
CA ILE A 224 -3.33 19.43 -11.65
C ILE A 224 -2.52 18.58 -12.62
N VAL A 225 -1.24 18.91 -12.76
CA VAL A 225 -0.31 18.16 -13.62
C VAL A 225 0.52 17.20 -12.76
N VAL A 226 0.58 15.93 -13.16
CA VAL A 226 1.35 14.87 -12.49
C VAL A 226 2.57 14.51 -13.34
N GLU A 227 3.72 15.07 -12.99
CA GLU A 227 4.95 14.92 -13.77
C GLU A 227 5.74 13.64 -13.42
N ALA A 228 5.74 13.25 -12.15
CA ALA A 228 6.51 12.12 -11.64
C ALA A 228 5.72 10.81 -11.67
N SER A 229 6.40 9.69 -11.89
CA SER A 229 5.83 8.35 -11.80
C SER A 229 6.78 7.39 -11.05
N PRO A 230 6.27 6.58 -10.10
CA PRO A 230 4.93 6.67 -9.52
C PRO A 230 4.76 7.93 -8.66
N SER A 231 3.54 8.43 -8.53
CA SER A 231 3.24 9.62 -7.73
C SER A 231 1.94 9.45 -6.94
N HIS A 232 2.01 9.80 -5.65
CA HIS A 232 0.84 9.84 -4.78
C HIS A 232 0.34 11.27 -4.67
N LEU A 233 -0.87 11.50 -5.16
CA LEU A 233 -1.59 12.76 -5.07
C LEU A 233 -2.70 12.62 -4.02
N THR A 234 -2.77 13.54 -3.08
CA THR A 234 -3.90 13.64 -2.15
C THR A 234 -4.67 14.93 -2.42
N LEU A 235 -5.97 14.82 -2.64
CA LEU A 235 -6.90 15.93 -2.76
C LEU A 235 -7.59 16.17 -1.42
N TYR A 236 -7.81 17.44 -1.08
CA TYR A 236 -8.57 17.85 0.10
C TYR A 236 -9.65 18.85 -0.29
N LYS A 237 -10.87 18.63 0.22
CA LYS A 237 -12.00 19.55 0.07
C LYS A 237 -13.00 19.29 1.19
N ASP A 238 -13.38 20.34 1.93
CA ASP A 238 -14.42 20.27 2.97
C ASP A 238 -14.18 19.13 3.99
N GLY A 239 -12.94 19.00 4.45
CA GLY A 239 -12.51 17.92 5.37
C GLY A 239 -12.43 16.51 4.75
N SER A 240 -12.88 16.35 3.50
CA SER A 240 -12.77 15.10 2.75
C SER A 240 -11.36 14.94 2.17
N ARG A 241 -10.83 13.72 2.24
CA ARG A 241 -9.54 13.32 1.69
C ARG A 241 -9.72 12.27 0.60
N PHE A 242 -9.02 12.43 -0.52
CA PHE A 242 -9.08 11.49 -1.63
C PHE A 242 -7.69 11.23 -2.21
N ASN A 243 -7.26 9.97 -2.28
CA ASN A 243 -5.90 9.58 -2.63
C ASN A 243 -5.85 8.99 -4.05
N ILE A 244 -4.88 9.41 -4.85
CA ILE A 244 -4.69 8.98 -6.23
C ILE A 244 -3.25 8.50 -6.37
N LEU A 245 -3.07 7.29 -6.88
CA LEU A 245 -1.77 6.78 -7.28
C LEU A 245 -1.68 6.82 -8.80
N PHE A 246 -0.75 7.62 -9.32
CA PHE A 246 -0.42 7.67 -10.73
C PHE A 246 0.80 6.80 -11.02
N CYS A 247 0.69 5.94 -12.05
CA CYS A 247 1.76 5.09 -12.55
C CYS A 247 1.85 5.21 -14.08
N ARG A 248 2.95 5.76 -14.57
CA ARG A 248 3.35 5.69 -15.97
C ARG A 248 4.10 4.38 -16.25
N THR A 249 3.72 3.66 -17.30
CA THR A 249 4.29 2.34 -17.64
C THR A 249 4.85 2.34 -19.05
N GLU A 250 5.97 1.63 -19.26
CA GLU A 250 6.63 1.56 -20.57
C GLU A 250 5.89 0.68 -21.57
N SER A 251 5.06 -0.24 -21.06
CA SER A 251 4.23 -1.16 -21.84
C SER A 251 2.80 -1.14 -21.32
N GLU A 252 1.90 -1.69 -22.13
CA GLU A 252 0.54 -1.97 -21.73
C GLU A 252 0.51 -2.93 -20.53
N ILE A 253 -0.39 -2.67 -19.60
CA ILE A 253 -0.61 -3.50 -18.40
C ILE A 253 -2.03 -4.08 -18.49
N SER A 254 -2.13 -5.40 -18.36
CA SER A 254 -3.42 -6.09 -18.29
C SER A 254 -4.15 -5.78 -16.98
N GLN A 255 -5.48 -5.92 -16.98
CA GLN A 255 -6.29 -5.77 -15.77
C GLN A 255 -5.78 -6.63 -14.61
N GLN A 256 -5.44 -7.90 -14.89
CA GLN A 256 -4.92 -8.81 -13.86
C GLN A 256 -3.57 -8.37 -13.31
N ALA A 257 -2.69 -7.80 -14.14
CA ALA A 257 -1.42 -7.26 -13.69
C ALA A 257 -1.61 -6.01 -12.82
N ALA A 258 -2.54 -5.11 -13.16
CA ALA A 258 -2.88 -3.96 -12.33
C ALA A 258 -3.49 -4.37 -10.98
N ILE A 259 -4.38 -5.37 -10.97
CA ILE A 259 -4.90 -5.96 -9.73
C ILE A 259 -3.77 -6.58 -8.91
N ASN A 260 -2.83 -7.27 -9.56
CA ASN A 260 -1.66 -7.83 -8.89
C ASN A 260 -0.77 -6.75 -8.27
N MET A 261 -0.64 -5.56 -8.85
CA MET A 261 0.09 -4.44 -8.22
C MET A 261 -0.56 -3.98 -6.90
N LEU A 262 -1.89 -4.03 -6.80
CA LEU A 262 -2.62 -3.69 -5.58
C LEU A 262 -2.62 -4.84 -4.56
N LYS A 263 -2.72 -6.09 -5.05
CA LYS A 263 -2.82 -7.32 -4.26
C LYS A 263 -1.45 -7.74 -3.71
N LYS A 264 -0.48 -7.92 -4.60
CA LYS A 264 0.88 -8.39 -4.32
C LYS A 264 1.79 -7.19 -4.20
N ARG A 265 2.60 -7.16 -3.16
CA ARG A 265 3.58 -6.09 -2.92
C ARG A 265 4.93 -6.74 -2.71
N SER A 266 5.92 -6.32 -3.49
CA SER A 266 7.23 -6.96 -3.56
C SER A 266 8.36 -6.04 -3.07
N LEU A 267 9.41 -6.64 -2.53
CA LEU A 267 10.69 -5.99 -2.24
C LEU A 267 11.49 -5.68 -3.51
N LYS A 268 11.15 -6.28 -4.65
CA LYS A 268 11.79 -5.96 -5.94
C LYS A 268 11.51 -4.52 -6.33
N LYS A 269 12.56 -3.80 -6.70
CA LYS A 269 12.46 -2.45 -7.26
C LYS A 269 12.57 -2.52 -8.79
N PRO A 270 11.86 -1.67 -9.53
CA PRO A 270 12.38 -1.24 -10.83
C PRO A 270 13.71 -0.48 -10.61
N LYS A 271 14.68 -0.67 -11.51
CA LYS A 271 16.04 -0.13 -11.37
C LYS A 271 16.03 1.40 -11.16
N GLY A 272 16.87 1.90 -10.26
CA GLY A 272 17.32 3.30 -10.30
C GLY A 272 16.79 4.31 -9.27
N MET A 273 15.99 3.93 -8.27
CA MET A 273 15.58 4.90 -7.23
C MET A 273 15.72 4.37 -5.80
N ILE A 274 16.54 5.09 -5.01
CA ILE A 274 16.50 5.11 -3.55
C ILE A 274 15.99 6.49 -3.17
N ALA A 275 14.89 6.53 -2.46
CA ALA A 275 14.23 7.77 -2.06
C ALA A 275 13.79 7.64 -0.61
N ASP A 276 13.79 8.76 0.11
CA ASP A 276 13.36 8.83 1.51
C ASP A 276 11.91 8.33 1.70
N ASN A 277 11.10 8.42 0.64
CA ASN A 277 9.76 7.88 0.56
C ASN A 277 9.66 6.89 -0.61
N ASP A 278 9.40 5.63 -0.30
CA ASP A 278 9.24 4.59 -1.29
C ASP A 278 7.89 4.71 -2.01
N ALA A 279 7.90 5.33 -3.20
CA ALA A 279 6.68 5.54 -3.98
C ALA A 279 6.07 4.24 -4.53
N TYR A 280 6.83 3.14 -4.54
CA TYR A 280 6.37 1.80 -4.93
C TYR A 280 5.67 1.06 -3.80
N LEU A 281 5.84 1.51 -2.55
CA LEU A 281 5.00 1.08 -1.45
C LEU A 281 3.67 1.83 -1.58
N ILE A 282 2.60 1.11 -1.93
CA ILE A 282 1.25 1.65 -2.13
C ILE A 282 0.59 1.98 -0.77
N GLU A 283 1.14 2.98 -0.08
CA GLU A 283 0.65 3.49 1.19
C GLU A 283 0.63 5.03 1.16
N PRO A 284 -0.53 5.68 1.40
CA PRO A 284 -1.83 5.09 1.68
C PRO A 284 -2.38 4.29 0.49
N VAL A 285 -3.32 3.37 0.74
CA VAL A 285 -3.99 2.66 -0.34
C VAL A 285 -4.79 3.68 -1.18
N PRO A 286 -4.59 3.77 -2.50
CA PRO A 286 -5.24 4.78 -3.32
C PRO A 286 -6.74 4.55 -3.38
N ASP A 287 -7.48 5.63 -3.55
CA ASP A 287 -8.88 5.59 -3.94
C ASP A 287 -8.99 5.42 -5.47
N ILE A 288 -8.04 5.97 -6.24
CA ILE A 288 -7.88 5.74 -7.68
C ILE A 288 -6.45 5.30 -8.00
N LEU A 289 -6.31 4.19 -8.72
CA LEU A 289 -5.07 3.82 -9.41
C LEU A 289 -5.19 4.22 -10.87
N TRP A 290 -4.44 5.25 -11.28
CA TRP A 290 -4.38 5.70 -12.66
C TRP A 290 -3.09 5.21 -13.32
N ILE A 291 -3.25 4.44 -14.39
CA ILE A 291 -2.17 3.88 -15.19
C ILE A 291 -2.14 4.58 -16.55
N ALA A 292 -1.01 5.22 -16.87
CA ALA A 292 -0.74 5.77 -18.19
C ALA A 292 0.38 4.96 -18.87
N GLY A 293 0.00 4.03 -19.74
CA GLY A 293 0.96 3.20 -20.48
C GLY A 293 1.26 3.75 -21.86
N LYS A 294 2.41 3.43 -22.45
CA LYS A 294 2.60 3.64 -23.89
C LYS A 294 1.66 2.70 -24.65
N ALA A 295 0.95 3.24 -25.65
CA ALA A 295 0.21 2.41 -26.59
C ALA A 295 1.18 1.40 -27.23
N SER A 296 0.79 0.11 -27.22
CA SER A 296 1.58 -0.93 -27.87
C SER A 296 1.77 -0.55 -29.36
N LYS A 297 3.00 -0.67 -29.88
CA LYS A 297 3.30 -0.51 -31.31
C LYS A 297 2.82 -1.73 -32.14
N ALA A 298 2.04 -2.64 -31.57
CA ALA A 298 1.52 -3.77 -32.31
C ALA A 298 0.56 -3.24 -33.37
N GLY A 299 1.02 -3.28 -34.64
CA GLY A 299 0.30 -3.05 -35.89
C GLY A 299 -0.89 -2.11 -35.84
N ALA A 300 -0.78 -0.95 -36.49
CA ALA A 300 -1.86 -0.01 -36.79
C ALA A 300 -3.26 -0.68 -36.86
N GLY A 301 -3.97 -0.72 -35.72
CA GLY A 301 -5.19 -1.51 -35.59
C GLY A 301 -5.54 -1.99 -34.17
N GLN A 302 -4.58 -2.17 -33.27
CA GLN A 302 -4.85 -2.47 -31.85
C GLN A 302 -4.22 -1.41 -30.95
N ALA A 303 -4.93 -0.30 -30.78
CA ALA A 303 -4.66 0.63 -29.69
C ALA A 303 -4.72 -0.14 -28.37
N GLY A 304 -3.76 0.09 -27.46
CA GLY A 304 -3.79 -0.50 -26.13
C GLY A 304 -5.16 -0.23 -25.48
N HIS A 305 -5.71 -1.22 -24.78
CA HIS A 305 -7.10 -1.15 -24.37
C HIS A 305 -7.26 -0.13 -23.23
N GLU A 306 -8.07 0.91 -23.45
CA GLU A 306 -8.57 1.73 -22.34
C GLU A 306 -9.60 0.92 -21.56
N TRP A 307 -9.52 0.98 -20.23
CA TRP A 307 -10.49 0.31 -19.38
C TRP A 307 -10.58 0.95 -18.00
N ILE A 308 -11.72 0.72 -17.37
CA ILE A 308 -11.99 1.06 -15.98
C ILE A 308 -12.42 -0.22 -15.29
N GLU A 309 -11.83 -0.50 -14.13
CA GLU A 309 -12.15 -1.66 -13.31
C GLU A 309 -12.28 -1.22 -11.86
N THR A 310 -13.08 -1.94 -11.07
CA THR A 310 -13.16 -1.72 -9.62
C THR A 310 -12.63 -2.94 -8.89
N TYR A 311 -11.49 -2.76 -8.21
CA TYR A 311 -10.92 -3.78 -7.34
C TYR A 311 -11.15 -3.39 -5.88
N LYS A 312 -12.14 -4.02 -5.24
CA LYS A 312 -12.60 -3.69 -3.89
C LYS A 312 -13.01 -2.20 -3.82
N ALA A 313 -12.29 -1.40 -3.05
CA ALA A 313 -12.54 0.03 -2.88
C ALA A 313 -11.73 0.92 -3.84
N VAL A 314 -10.91 0.35 -4.73
CA VAL A 314 -10.04 1.10 -5.63
C VAL A 314 -10.61 1.10 -7.03
N THR A 315 -10.79 2.28 -7.62
CA THR A 315 -11.09 2.42 -9.05
C THR A 315 -9.78 2.44 -9.82
N ILE A 316 -9.59 1.48 -10.71
CA ILE A 316 -8.42 1.37 -11.57
C ILE A 316 -8.79 1.93 -12.94
N ILE A 317 -7.95 2.81 -13.46
CA ILE A 317 -8.17 3.49 -14.74
C ILE A 317 -6.92 3.33 -15.57
N SER A 318 -7.03 2.64 -16.70
CA SER A 318 -5.96 2.55 -17.68
C SER A 318 -6.29 3.44 -18.88
N LEU A 319 -5.44 4.44 -19.10
CA LEU A 319 -5.53 5.38 -20.22
C LEU A 319 -4.17 5.44 -20.91
N PRO A 320 -3.93 4.66 -21.98
CA PRO A 320 -2.69 4.71 -22.71
C PRO A 320 -2.42 6.10 -23.31
N GLU A 321 -1.16 6.50 -23.29
CA GLU A 321 -0.66 7.70 -23.95
C GLU A 321 -0.94 7.60 -25.45
N GLY A 322 -1.72 8.56 -25.99
CA GLY A 322 -2.10 8.60 -27.40
C GLY A 322 -3.48 8.02 -27.72
N SER A 323 -4.21 7.45 -26.74
CA SER A 323 -5.60 7.00 -26.92
C SER A 323 -6.56 8.11 -27.36
N GLY A 324 -6.28 9.35 -26.96
CA GLY A 324 -7.21 10.47 -27.07
C GLY A 324 -8.42 10.37 -26.14
N LYS A 325 -8.54 9.27 -25.38
CA LYS A 325 -9.60 9.02 -24.41
C LYS A 325 -9.31 9.70 -23.08
N GLN A 326 -10.39 10.06 -22.40
CA GLN A 326 -10.35 10.67 -21.08
C GLN A 326 -11.24 9.86 -20.14
N ALA A 327 -11.01 9.95 -18.83
CA ALA A 327 -11.91 9.35 -17.85
C ALA A 327 -12.60 10.43 -17.03
N PHE A 328 -13.92 10.46 -17.05
CA PHE A 328 -14.72 11.30 -16.17
C PHE A 328 -15.13 10.52 -14.92
N ILE A 329 -15.01 11.13 -13.75
CA ILE A 329 -15.26 10.52 -12.46
C ILE A 329 -16.05 11.47 -11.59
N ASN A 330 -17.17 10.98 -11.05
CA ASN A 330 -17.88 11.65 -9.97
C ASN A 330 -17.28 11.19 -8.63
N LEU A 331 -16.57 12.06 -7.91
CA LEU A 331 -15.87 11.69 -6.68
C LEU A 331 -16.82 11.44 -5.50
N ARG A 332 -18.09 11.86 -5.61
CA ARG A 332 -19.13 11.59 -4.61
C ARG A 332 -19.73 10.21 -4.82
N THR A 333 -20.19 9.91 -6.03
CA THR A 333 -20.89 8.66 -6.36
C THR A 333 -19.95 7.52 -6.70
N ARG A 334 -18.67 7.83 -7.02
CA ARG A 334 -17.65 6.89 -7.50
C ARG A 334 -17.88 6.34 -8.91
N GLU A 335 -18.89 6.86 -9.60
CA GLU A 335 -19.13 6.50 -11.00
C GLU A 335 -17.99 7.03 -11.87
N ALA A 336 -17.42 6.15 -12.69
CA ALA A 336 -16.35 6.46 -13.61
C ALA A 336 -16.71 5.95 -15.01
N LYS A 337 -16.41 6.74 -16.04
CA LYS A 337 -16.66 6.39 -17.44
C LYS A 337 -15.56 6.92 -18.34
N LEU A 338 -15.24 6.16 -19.39
CA LEU A 338 -14.39 6.61 -20.48
C LEU A 338 -15.22 7.53 -21.40
N ILE A 339 -14.63 8.64 -21.84
CA ILE A 339 -15.23 9.57 -22.80
C ILE A 339 -14.26 9.81 -23.96
#